data_AF-A0A2H1KF19-F1
#
_entry.id   AF-A0A2H1KF19-F1
#
_cell.length_a   1.000
_cell.length_b   1.000
_cell.length_c   1.000
_cell.angle_alpha   90.00
_cell.angle_beta   90.00
_cell.angle_gamma   90.00
#
_symmetry.space_group_name_H-M   'P 1'
#
loop_
_entity.id
_entity.type
_entity.pdbx_description
1 polymer ?
#
loop_
_entity_poly.entity_id
_entity_poly.type
_entity_poly.pdbx_seq_one_letter_code
_entity_poly.pdbx_strand_id
1 'polypeptide(L)'
;MAESTTRSMHVLIIADPGAASKRIASLTDDFEEQLQQVFNVDAHLETSTQVIRVQPDHQLEMSTLDSFISVYDKVDAVLMLTGIPRHTYGKPLVAEVLGDRKVAVISFPTLGAWPSKQRVHKILTSCINQFVPYGLPASANQSVPRWGQWSEKSDSGHQTLHAHTFTGGPRLILGMTSANDPVRMASKLSRAMAAASATGAFGIFYNSIWQMSHYLSTARLISIGLIAIAVMVIWLITTNRLWDRPDRERLAPVVLYYNLSTVLTLIVCVIALYATLVAGILVGGLIVIDPGFMSLTIQAPAAFTSYLDIAWLSAAMGVVAGALGSSFDSNADIKNLTHAQRLRTRVYSVDESE
;
A
#
# COMPACT_ATOMS: atom_id res chain seq x y z
N MET A 1 31.39 11.60 44.41
CA MET A 1 30.18 11.62 43.58
C MET A 1 30.62 11.42 42.15
N ALA A 2 30.33 10.27 41.55
CA ALA A 2 30.61 10.06 40.14
C ALA A 2 29.52 10.76 39.33
N GLU A 3 29.89 11.71 38.48
CA GLU A 3 29.02 12.24 37.44
C GLU A 3 28.59 11.06 36.54
N SER A 4 27.34 10.63 36.70
CA SER A 4 26.67 9.82 35.69
C SER A 4 26.54 10.69 34.44
N THR A 5 27.51 10.60 33.54
CA THR A 5 27.41 11.16 32.20
C THR A 5 26.24 10.46 31.51
N THR A 6 25.07 11.09 31.53
CA THR A 6 23.91 10.67 30.75
C THR A 6 24.36 10.65 29.30
N ARG A 7 24.51 9.45 28.74
CA ARG A 7 24.93 9.26 27.35
C ARG A 7 23.80 9.80 26.48
N SER A 8 24.12 10.69 25.55
CA SER A 8 23.17 11.16 24.55
C SER A 8 23.22 10.28 23.31
N MET A 9 22.07 10.03 22.67
CA MET A 9 21.97 9.31 21.41
C MET A 9 21.17 10.14 20.40
N HIS A 10 21.80 10.51 19.29
CA HIS A 10 21.11 11.23 18.21
C HIS A 10 20.75 10.28 17.06
N VAL A 11 19.46 10.10 16.77
CA VAL A 11 18.97 9.25 15.68
C VAL A 11 18.29 10.09 14.62
N LEU A 12 18.72 9.93 13.36
CA LEU A 12 18.09 10.55 12.20
C LEU A 12 17.22 9.53 11.47
N ILE A 13 15.95 9.83 11.27
CA ILE A 13 15.04 9.04 10.43
C ILE A 13 14.76 9.78 9.12
N ILE A 14 15.15 9.18 7.99
CA ILE A 14 14.85 9.70 6.66
C ILE A 14 13.76 8.81 6.04
N ALA A 15 12.60 9.39 5.73
CA ALA A 15 11.48 8.64 5.18
C ALA A 15 11.06 9.14 3.79
N ASP A 16 10.74 8.19 2.91
CA ASP A 16 10.16 8.50 1.61
C ASP A 16 8.80 9.23 1.74
N PRO A 17 8.50 10.21 0.86
CA PRO A 17 7.20 10.87 0.84
C PRO A 17 6.04 9.88 0.64
N GLY A 18 5.01 9.99 1.48
CA GLY A 18 3.79 9.17 1.40
C GLY A 18 3.52 8.39 2.68
N ALA A 19 3.28 7.08 2.56
CA ALA A 19 2.86 6.24 3.68
C ALA A 19 3.94 6.11 4.77
N ALA A 20 5.22 6.03 4.39
CA ALA A 20 6.33 5.90 5.33
C ALA A 20 6.50 7.16 6.19
N SER A 21 6.67 8.33 5.56
CA SER A 21 6.79 9.63 6.26
C SER A 21 5.58 9.95 7.13
N LYS A 22 4.35 9.74 6.63
CA LYS A 22 3.13 9.90 7.45
C LYS A 22 3.12 8.99 8.68
N ARG A 23 3.60 7.75 8.52
CA ARG A 23 3.64 6.79 9.64
C ARG A 23 4.71 7.18 10.65
N ILE A 24 5.91 7.54 10.21
CA ILE A 24 6.99 7.99 11.09
C ILE A 24 6.58 9.24 11.87
N ALA A 25 6.02 10.25 11.20
CA ALA A 25 5.56 11.47 11.87
C ALA A 25 4.52 11.21 12.98
N SER A 26 3.70 10.15 12.84
CA SER A 26 2.72 9.75 13.88
C SER A 26 3.29 8.92 15.03
N LEU A 27 4.58 8.58 14.97
CA LEU A 27 5.27 7.67 15.89
C LEU A 27 6.52 8.27 16.52
N THR A 28 6.95 9.47 16.10
CA THR A 28 8.19 10.12 16.56
C THR A 28 8.27 10.16 18.09
N ASP A 29 7.26 10.76 18.75
CA ASP A 29 7.25 10.96 20.20
C ASP A 29 7.26 9.61 20.95
N ASP A 30 6.38 8.68 20.57
CA ASP A 30 6.30 7.34 21.18
C ASP A 30 7.61 6.55 20.98
N PHE A 31 8.31 6.75 19.87
CA PHE A 31 9.54 6.04 19.55
C PHE A 31 10.75 6.62 20.30
N GLU A 32 10.81 7.94 20.45
CA GLU A 32 11.84 8.62 21.25
C GLU A 32 11.78 8.18 22.71
N GLU A 33 10.58 8.16 23.32
CA GLU A 33 10.40 7.64 24.69
C GLU A 33 10.83 6.17 24.80
N GLN A 34 10.49 5.35 23.81
CA GLN A 34 10.91 3.95 23.78
C GLN A 34 12.44 3.81 23.68
N LEU A 35 13.14 4.65 22.93
CA LEU A 35 14.59 4.62 22.84
C LEU A 35 15.24 4.99 24.18
N GLN A 36 14.73 6.02 24.86
CA GLN A 36 15.21 6.42 26.18
C GLN A 36 15.07 5.27 27.19
N GLN A 37 13.91 4.58 27.18
CA GLN A 37 13.66 3.43 28.06
C GLN A 37 14.54 2.21 27.73
N VAL A 38 14.68 1.85 26.45
CA VAL A 38 15.38 0.63 26.03
C VAL A 38 16.89 0.75 26.18
N PHE A 39 17.45 1.91 25.85
CA PHE A 39 18.90 2.13 25.85
C PHE A 39 19.42 2.84 27.10
N ASN A 40 18.53 3.37 27.95
CA ASN A 40 18.89 4.16 29.15
C ASN A 40 19.84 5.32 28.80
N VAL A 41 19.49 6.05 27.74
CA VAL A 41 20.23 7.19 27.16
C VAL A 41 19.28 8.36 26.96
N ASP A 42 19.83 9.57 26.92
CA ASP A 42 19.11 10.75 26.47
C ASP A 42 19.02 10.71 24.94
N ALA A 43 17.92 10.15 24.41
CA ALA A 43 17.73 10.00 22.97
C ALA A 43 17.03 11.24 22.39
N HIS A 44 17.61 11.79 21.33
CA HIS A 44 17.01 12.82 20.49
C HIS A 44 16.68 12.23 19.12
N LEU A 45 15.45 12.44 18.64
CA LEU A 45 15.00 11.94 17.35
C LEU A 45 14.76 13.07 16.36
N GLU A 46 15.49 13.05 15.24
CA GLU A 46 15.25 13.97 14.12
C GLU A 46 14.62 13.23 12.94
N THR A 47 13.58 13.81 12.33
CA THR A 47 12.90 13.20 11.18
C THR A 47 12.95 14.09 9.96
N SER A 48 13.31 13.53 8.81
CA SER A 48 13.35 14.24 7.53
C SER A 48 12.59 13.47 6.46
N THR A 49 11.82 14.19 5.63
CA THR A 49 11.11 13.60 4.49
C THR A 49 11.83 13.95 3.20
N GLN A 50 12.46 12.96 2.59
CA GLN A 50 13.25 13.15 1.37
C GLN A 50 13.07 11.96 0.44
N VAL A 51 13.17 12.22 -0.88
CA VAL A 51 13.08 11.16 -1.89
C VAL A 51 14.37 10.37 -1.86
N ILE A 52 14.29 9.10 -1.44
CA ILE A 52 15.43 8.20 -1.44
C ILE A 52 15.66 7.74 -2.89
N ARG A 53 16.80 8.14 -3.45
CA ARG A 53 17.24 7.72 -4.79
C ARG A 53 17.81 6.31 -4.74
N VAL A 54 17.55 5.58 -5.81
CA VAL A 54 17.93 4.18 -5.94
C VAL A 54 18.47 4.02 -7.35
N GLN A 55 19.61 3.33 -7.44
CA GLN A 55 20.27 2.99 -8.69
C GLN A 55 19.37 2.11 -9.57
N PRO A 56 19.66 2.02 -10.88
CA PRO A 56 18.88 1.20 -11.81
C PRO A 56 18.80 -0.29 -11.44
N ASP A 57 19.69 -0.79 -10.58
CA ASP A 57 19.70 -2.16 -10.04
C ASP A 57 18.93 -2.32 -8.72
N HIS A 58 18.21 -1.28 -8.30
CA HIS A 58 17.46 -1.21 -7.04
C HIS A 58 18.33 -1.18 -5.77
N GLN A 59 19.63 -0.89 -5.91
CA GLN A 59 20.53 -0.58 -4.78
C GLN A 59 20.48 0.90 -4.42
N LEU A 60 20.73 1.22 -3.16
CA LEU A 60 20.78 2.61 -2.73
C LEU A 60 21.92 3.34 -3.43
N GLU A 61 21.66 4.56 -3.85
CA GLU A 61 22.70 5.43 -4.37
C GLU A 61 23.51 6.01 -3.20
N MET A 62 24.67 5.40 -2.91
CA MET A 62 25.46 5.71 -1.72
C MET A 62 26.02 7.14 -1.71
N SER A 63 26.27 7.73 -2.89
CA SER A 63 26.66 9.15 -3.02
C SER A 63 25.59 10.11 -2.51
N THR A 64 24.30 9.77 -2.71
CA THR A 64 23.17 10.55 -2.20
C THR A 64 23.06 10.39 -0.67
N LEU A 65 23.43 9.23 -0.14
CA LEU A 65 23.45 8.98 1.29
C LEU A 65 24.50 9.83 2.00
N ASP A 66 25.72 9.87 1.46
CA ASP A 66 26.84 10.61 2.05
C ASP A 66 26.59 12.13 2.01
N SER A 67 25.91 12.63 0.96
CA SER A 67 25.51 14.04 0.88
C SER A 67 24.42 14.42 1.89
N PHE A 68 23.47 13.54 2.18
CA PHE A 68 22.47 13.81 3.22
C PHE A 68 23.05 13.76 4.63
N ILE A 69 23.90 12.76 4.92
CA ILE A 69 24.49 12.60 6.26
C ILE A 69 25.43 13.76 6.58
N SER A 70 26.17 14.28 5.59
CA SER A 70 27.10 15.39 5.81
C SER A 70 26.44 16.72 6.19
N VAL A 71 25.13 16.87 6.01
CA VAL A 71 24.35 18.05 6.45
C VAL A 71 24.07 18.02 7.95
N TYR A 72 24.06 16.85 8.58
CA TYR A 72 23.75 16.70 10.00
C TYR A 72 25.04 16.49 10.81
N ASP A 73 25.29 17.38 11.76
CA ASP A 73 26.42 17.25 12.68
C ASP A 73 26.13 16.17 13.74
N LYS A 74 27.05 15.22 13.91
CA LYS A 74 27.07 14.20 14.98
C LYS A 74 25.77 13.39 15.13
N VAL A 75 25.46 12.55 14.14
CA VAL A 75 24.39 11.54 14.24
C VAL A 75 24.98 10.17 14.64
N ASP A 76 24.36 9.50 15.63
CA ASP A 76 24.79 8.18 16.10
C ASP A 76 24.23 7.03 15.29
N ALA A 77 23.03 7.19 14.71
CA ALA A 77 22.41 6.20 13.83
C ALA A 77 21.48 6.86 12.80
N VAL A 78 21.51 6.36 11.56
CA VAL A 78 20.63 6.82 10.48
C VAL A 78 19.70 5.69 10.07
N LEU A 79 18.39 5.91 10.13
CA LEU A 79 17.36 4.96 9.72
C LEU A 79 16.62 5.49 8.49
N MET A 80 16.76 4.79 7.36
CA MET A 80 16.08 5.13 6.12
C MET A 80 14.87 4.24 5.91
N LEU A 81 13.72 4.83 5.60
CA LEU A 81 12.50 4.11 5.25
C LEU A 81 12.15 4.38 3.79
N THR A 82 12.35 3.36 2.96
CA THR A 82 12.02 3.43 1.54
C THR A 82 10.67 2.79 1.24
N GLY A 83 9.92 3.40 0.32
CA GLY A 83 8.72 2.83 -0.29
C GLY A 83 9.01 1.79 -1.39
N ILE A 84 10.28 1.49 -1.65
CA ILE A 84 10.72 0.61 -2.74
C ILE A 84 10.79 -0.84 -2.21
N PRO A 85 10.20 -1.82 -2.93
CA PRO A 85 10.43 -3.24 -2.64
C PRO A 85 11.88 -3.58 -2.85
N ARG A 86 12.46 -4.25 -1.86
CA ARG A 86 13.81 -4.79 -1.97
C ARG A 86 13.78 -6.30 -1.84
N HIS A 87 14.64 -6.96 -2.61
CA HIS A 87 14.79 -8.40 -2.60
C HIS A 87 16.28 -8.76 -2.64
N THR A 88 16.66 -9.74 -1.83
CA THR A 88 17.98 -10.35 -1.89
C THR A 88 17.81 -11.87 -1.77
N TYR A 89 18.50 -12.64 -2.61
CA TYR A 89 18.40 -14.11 -2.68
C TYR A 89 16.95 -14.63 -2.85
N GLY A 90 16.13 -13.92 -3.64
CA GLY A 90 14.73 -14.30 -3.88
C GLY A 90 13.78 -14.08 -2.70
N LYS A 91 14.26 -13.54 -1.57
CA LYS A 91 13.45 -13.24 -0.38
C LYS A 91 13.23 -11.74 -0.24
N PRO A 92 12.01 -11.28 0.14
CA PRO A 92 11.78 -9.87 0.47
C PRO A 92 12.72 -9.41 1.59
N LEU A 93 13.42 -8.31 1.34
CA LEU A 93 14.37 -7.69 2.26
C LEU A 93 13.63 -6.65 3.10
N VAL A 94 13.50 -6.89 4.40
CA VAL A 94 12.83 -6.00 5.35
C VAL A 94 13.73 -4.83 5.72
N ALA A 95 14.97 -5.15 6.09
CA ALA A 95 15.97 -4.15 6.46
C ALA A 95 17.36 -4.60 6.03
N GLU A 96 18.25 -3.65 5.81
CA GLU A 96 19.67 -3.84 5.58
C GLU A 96 20.44 -2.88 6.45
N VAL A 97 21.49 -3.36 7.09
CA VAL A 97 22.31 -2.63 8.05
C VAL A 97 23.71 -2.57 7.50
N LEU A 98 24.23 -1.35 7.37
CA LEU A 98 25.59 -1.03 6.96
C LEU A 98 26.35 -0.57 8.20
N GLY A 99 26.96 -1.52 8.90
CA GLY A 99 27.60 -1.29 10.21
C GLY A 99 28.65 -0.17 10.18
N ASP A 100 29.54 -0.20 9.20
CA ASP A 100 30.63 0.80 9.04
C ASP A 100 30.11 2.25 8.93
N ARG A 101 28.90 2.43 8.40
CA ARG A 101 28.28 3.75 8.18
C ARG A 101 27.23 4.10 9.22
N LYS A 102 26.89 3.19 10.13
CA LYS A 102 25.76 3.31 11.07
C LYS A 102 24.42 3.63 10.40
N VAL A 103 24.19 3.07 9.21
CA VAL A 103 23.00 3.30 8.40
C VAL A 103 22.17 2.02 8.29
N ALA A 104 20.87 2.12 8.56
CA ALA A 104 19.90 1.07 8.23
C ALA A 104 19.00 1.55 7.11
N VAL A 105 18.68 0.66 6.17
CA VAL A 105 17.64 0.90 5.17
C VAL A 105 16.55 -0.14 5.31
N ILE A 106 15.33 0.34 5.52
CA ILE A 106 14.13 -0.44 5.78
C ILE A 106 13.18 -0.29 4.60
N SER A 107 12.76 -1.41 4.01
CA SER A 107 11.72 -1.43 2.99
C SER A 107 10.35 -1.38 3.68
N PHE A 108 9.74 -0.21 3.77
CA PHE A 108 8.48 0.01 4.47
C PHE A 108 7.31 -0.87 3.97
N PRO A 109 7.15 -1.16 2.66
CA PRO A 109 6.07 -2.02 2.19
C PRO A 109 6.13 -3.45 2.78
N THR A 110 7.31 -3.95 3.17
CA THR A 110 7.44 -5.28 3.78
C THR A 110 6.79 -5.38 5.16
N LEU A 111 6.42 -4.25 5.78
CA LEU A 111 5.75 -4.22 7.08
C LEU A 111 4.27 -4.60 7.00
N GLY A 112 3.71 -4.63 5.79
CA GLY A 112 2.32 -4.97 5.48
C GLY A 112 1.41 -3.77 5.34
N ALA A 113 0.14 -4.03 5.05
CA ALA A 113 -0.89 -2.99 5.05
C ALA A 113 -1.06 -2.44 6.47
N TRP A 114 -0.98 -1.10 6.61
CA TRP A 114 -1.14 -0.38 7.88
C TRP A 114 -0.40 -1.03 9.07
N PRO A 115 0.94 -1.06 9.06
CA PRO A 115 1.70 -1.75 10.09
C PRO A 115 1.46 -1.13 11.47
N SER A 116 1.25 -1.95 12.50
CA SER A 116 1.03 -1.46 13.88
C SER A 116 2.23 -0.66 14.39
N LYS A 117 1.99 0.29 15.33
CA LYS A 117 3.04 1.12 15.95
C LYS A 117 4.21 0.25 16.46
N GLN A 118 3.86 -0.74 17.27
CA GLN A 118 4.79 -1.73 17.84
C GLN A 118 5.63 -2.47 16.79
N ARG A 119 5.04 -2.79 15.61
CA ARG A 119 5.79 -3.48 14.55
C ARG A 119 6.87 -2.57 13.95
N VAL A 120 6.53 -1.30 13.71
CA VAL A 120 7.49 -0.31 13.20
C VAL A 120 8.60 -0.09 14.22
N HIS A 121 8.25 0.17 15.47
CA HIS A 121 9.21 0.39 16.55
C HIS A 121 10.17 -0.79 16.71
N LYS A 122 9.63 -2.03 16.75
CA LYS A 122 10.44 -3.24 16.90
C LYS A 122 11.51 -3.36 15.81
N ILE A 123 11.20 -2.97 14.57
CA ILE A 123 12.15 -3.02 13.46
C ILE A 123 13.18 -1.91 13.54
N LEU A 124 12.76 -0.68 13.86
CA LEU A 124 13.68 0.45 14.05
C LEU A 124 14.67 0.16 15.19
N THR A 125 14.17 -0.28 16.36
CA THR A 125 15.01 -0.68 17.49
C THR A 125 15.93 -1.86 17.14
N SER A 126 15.43 -2.85 16.39
CA SER A 126 16.26 -3.99 15.94
C SER A 126 17.40 -3.55 15.05
N CYS A 127 17.21 -2.53 14.20
CA CYS A 127 18.26 -1.97 13.36
C CYS A 127 19.29 -1.20 14.20
N ILE A 128 18.83 -0.37 15.14
CA ILE A 128 19.71 0.40 16.05
C ILE A 128 20.62 -0.54 16.86
N ASN A 129 20.08 -1.65 17.36
CA ASN A 129 20.83 -2.66 18.09
C ASN A 129 22.01 -3.25 17.30
N GLN A 130 22.01 -3.16 15.96
CA GLN A 130 23.14 -3.63 15.15
C GLN A 130 24.27 -2.61 15.03
N PHE A 131 23.98 -1.31 15.23
CA PHE A 131 24.97 -0.24 15.12
C PHE A 131 25.70 0.03 16.41
N VAL A 132 24.96 0.05 17.53
CA VAL A 132 25.50 0.55 18.79
C VAL A 132 25.56 -0.58 19.81
N PRO A 133 26.76 -0.98 20.26
CA PRO A 133 26.91 -1.86 21.41
C PRO A 133 26.63 -1.07 22.70
N TYR A 134 25.43 -0.49 22.84
CA TYR A 134 24.94 -0.03 24.13
C TYR A 134 24.64 -1.29 24.95
N GLY A 135 25.42 -1.46 26.01
CA GLY A 135 25.56 -2.72 26.74
C GLY A 135 24.25 -3.28 27.30
N LEU A 136 23.66 -4.22 26.57
CA LEU A 136 22.91 -5.33 27.14
C LEU A 136 23.53 -6.63 26.62
N PRO A 137 24.14 -7.45 27.49
CA PRO A 137 24.77 -8.70 27.10
C PRO A 137 23.71 -9.69 26.59
N ALA A 138 23.94 -10.22 25.38
CA ALA A 138 23.54 -11.56 24.92
C ALA A 138 22.08 -12.03 25.08
N SER A 139 21.13 -11.18 25.46
CA SER A 139 19.68 -11.48 25.47
C SER A 139 18.93 -10.85 24.28
N ALA A 140 19.64 -10.09 23.45
CA ALA A 140 19.12 -9.33 22.30
C ALA A 140 18.61 -10.20 21.12
N ASN A 141 18.76 -11.53 21.18
CA ASN A 141 18.10 -12.47 20.27
C ASN A 141 16.55 -12.42 20.36
N GLN A 142 15.98 -11.72 21.35
CA GLN A 142 14.52 -11.61 21.53
C GLN A 142 13.83 -10.50 20.71
N SER A 143 14.60 -9.60 20.06
CA SER A 143 13.99 -8.48 19.31
C SER A 143 13.76 -8.77 17.83
N VAL A 144 14.22 -9.89 17.29
CA VAL A 144 13.90 -10.27 15.90
C VAL A 144 12.37 -10.49 15.81
N PRO A 145 11.64 -9.84 14.90
CA PRO A 145 10.25 -10.17 14.68
C PRO A 145 10.15 -11.65 14.32
N ARG A 146 9.17 -12.40 14.86
CA ARG A 146 8.88 -13.82 14.50
C ARG A 146 8.71 -14.07 12.99
N TRP A 147 8.69 -13.00 12.19
CA TRP A 147 8.42 -12.98 10.77
C TRP A 147 9.67 -12.67 9.92
N GLY A 148 10.87 -12.63 10.52
CA GLY A 148 12.11 -12.44 9.77
C GLY A 148 13.34 -13.02 10.46
N GLN A 149 14.42 -13.15 9.71
CA GLN A 149 15.71 -13.67 10.17
C GLN A 149 16.82 -12.74 9.68
N TRP A 150 17.72 -12.35 10.58
CA TRP A 150 18.95 -11.66 10.24
C TRP A 150 19.93 -12.65 9.58
N SER A 151 20.64 -12.18 8.57
CA SER A 151 21.79 -12.89 8.00
C SER A 151 22.94 -12.93 8.99
N GLU A 152 23.93 -13.79 8.72
CA GLU A 152 25.21 -13.71 9.40
C GLU A 152 25.88 -12.34 9.16
N LYS A 153 26.62 -11.88 10.17
CA LYS A 153 27.33 -10.61 10.12
C LYS A 153 28.58 -10.78 9.25
N SER A 154 28.68 -9.98 8.19
CA SER A 154 29.90 -9.90 7.39
C SER A 154 31.02 -9.17 8.15
N ASP A 155 32.27 -9.32 7.71
CA ASP A 155 33.44 -8.64 8.27
C ASP A 155 33.33 -7.10 8.22
N SER A 156 32.57 -6.56 7.25
CA SER A 156 32.23 -5.13 7.12
C SER A 156 31.05 -4.68 8.01
N GLY A 157 30.59 -5.54 8.91
CA GLY A 157 29.41 -5.28 9.73
C GLY A 157 28.09 -5.21 8.94
N HIS A 158 28.10 -5.62 7.67
CA HIS A 158 26.91 -5.70 6.82
C HIS A 158 25.99 -6.85 7.26
N GLN A 159 24.69 -6.56 7.39
CA GLN A 159 23.66 -7.54 7.73
C GLN A 159 22.34 -7.26 7.01
N THR A 160 21.60 -8.31 6.64
CA THR A 160 20.28 -8.21 6.02
C THR A 160 19.22 -8.92 6.85
N LEU A 161 18.07 -8.26 7.05
CA LEU A 161 16.88 -8.84 7.66
C LEU A 161 15.91 -9.28 6.55
N HIS A 162 15.74 -10.58 6.40
CA HIS A 162 14.81 -11.15 5.42
C HIS A 162 13.45 -11.46 6.04
N ALA A 163 12.38 -11.21 5.29
CA ALA A 163 11.05 -11.69 5.66
C ALA A 163 10.93 -13.20 5.48
N HIS A 164 10.03 -13.82 6.22
CA HIS A 164 9.68 -15.23 6.03
C HIS A 164 9.19 -15.48 4.59
N THR A 165 9.70 -16.53 3.93
CA THR A 165 9.49 -16.79 2.50
C THR A 165 8.00 -16.84 2.11
N PHE A 166 7.15 -17.47 2.94
CA PHE A 166 5.74 -17.66 2.62
C PHE A 166 4.85 -16.44 2.91
N THR A 167 5.12 -15.70 3.98
CA THR A 167 4.27 -14.56 4.40
C THR A 167 4.80 -13.22 3.93
N GLY A 168 6.09 -13.14 3.56
CA GLY A 168 6.76 -11.90 3.18
C GLY A 168 6.25 -11.33 1.87
N GLY A 169 6.08 -12.16 0.84
CA GLY A 169 5.57 -11.72 -0.48
C GLY A 169 4.15 -11.15 -0.40
N PRO A 170 3.15 -11.90 0.12
CA PRO A 170 1.79 -11.37 0.29
C PRO A 170 1.74 -10.11 1.15
N ARG A 171 2.53 -10.07 2.22
CA ARG A 171 2.61 -8.88 3.09
C ARG A 171 3.19 -7.68 2.35
N LEU A 172 4.23 -7.86 1.55
CA LEU A 172 4.82 -6.82 0.72
C LEU A 172 3.76 -6.22 -0.23
N ILE A 173 3.03 -7.06 -0.95
CA ILE A 173 1.99 -6.64 -1.90
C ILE A 173 0.88 -5.87 -1.18
N LEU A 174 0.44 -6.33 -0.01
CA LEU A 174 -0.55 -5.62 0.81
C LEU A 174 -0.02 -4.27 1.31
N GLY A 175 1.24 -4.20 1.72
CA GLY A 175 1.89 -2.96 2.13
C GLY A 175 1.93 -1.94 0.99
N MET A 176 2.35 -2.37 -0.20
CA MET A 176 2.33 -1.53 -1.41
C MET A 176 0.91 -1.07 -1.76
N THR A 177 -0.06 -1.97 -1.65
CA THR A 177 -1.47 -1.67 -1.97
C THR A 177 -2.02 -0.60 -1.04
N SER A 178 -1.73 -0.68 0.26
CA SER A 178 -2.12 0.36 1.22
C SER A 178 -1.41 1.70 0.96
N ALA A 179 -0.18 1.64 0.43
CA ALA A 179 0.62 2.82 0.15
C ALA A 179 0.21 3.54 -1.15
N ASN A 180 -0.53 2.87 -2.04
CA ASN A 180 -1.22 3.47 -3.20
C ASN A 180 -2.50 4.28 -2.83
N ASP A 181 -2.81 4.46 -1.54
CA ASP A 181 -3.95 5.26 -1.03
C ASP A 181 -5.28 4.97 -1.79
N PRO A 182 -5.84 3.74 -1.66
CA PRO A 182 -7.00 3.29 -2.44
C PRO A 182 -8.25 4.15 -2.20
N VAL A 183 -8.39 4.75 -1.02
CA VAL A 183 -9.52 5.63 -0.69
C VAL A 183 -9.43 6.91 -1.51
N ARG A 184 -8.25 7.52 -1.58
CA ARG A 184 -8.01 8.68 -2.42
C ARG A 184 -8.19 8.32 -3.89
N MET A 185 -7.76 7.13 -4.31
CA MET A 185 -8.02 6.64 -5.67
C MET A 185 -9.52 6.58 -5.96
N ALA A 186 -10.33 5.97 -5.08
CA ALA A 186 -11.77 5.90 -5.22
C ALA A 186 -12.43 7.28 -5.37
N SER A 187 -11.97 8.28 -4.60
CA SER A 187 -12.49 9.65 -4.68
C SER A 187 -12.27 10.32 -6.04
N LYS A 188 -11.20 9.94 -6.76
CA LYS A 188 -10.92 10.44 -8.11
C LYS A 188 -11.84 9.83 -9.17
N LEU A 189 -12.54 8.74 -8.89
CA LEU A 189 -13.50 8.11 -9.81
C LEU A 189 -14.94 8.63 -9.65
N SER A 190 -15.15 9.77 -9.00
CA SER A 190 -16.49 10.30 -8.69
C SER A 190 -17.40 10.50 -9.90
N ARG A 191 -16.89 10.94 -11.06
CA ARG A 191 -17.69 11.05 -12.29
C ARG A 191 -18.07 9.70 -12.88
N ALA A 192 -17.14 8.73 -12.86
CA ALA A 192 -17.43 7.36 -13.26
C ALA A 192 -18.50 6.75 -12.35
N MET A 193 -18.44 7.02 -11.04
CA MET A 193 -19.49 6.63 -10.10
C MET A 193 -20.82 7.32 -10.39
N ALA A 194 -20.82 8.61 -10.74
CA ALA A 194 -22.05 9.34 -11.07
C ALA A 194 -22.72 8.74 -12.32
N ALA A 195 -21.93 8.46 -13.37
CA ALA A 195 -22.42 7.78 -14.57
C ALA A 195 -22.94 6.38 -14.24
N ALA A 196 -22.20 5.59 -13.46
CA ALA A 196 -22.62 4.27 -13.02
C ALA A 196 -23.90 4.30 -12.17
N SER A 197 -24.06 5.32 -11.31
CA SER A 197 -25.24 5.51 -10.48
C SER A 197 -26.46 5.84 -11.34
N ALA A 198 -26.31 6.74 -12.32
CA ALA A 198 -27.39 7.11 -13.24
C ALA A 198 -27.87 5.90 -14.03
N THR A 199 -26.95 5.10 -14.59
CA THR A 199 -27.31 3.88 -15.32
C THR A 199 -27.87 2.79 -14.39
N GLY A 200 -27.26 2.60 -13.22
CA GLY A 200 -27.73 1.62 -12.24
C GLY A 200 -29.11 1.95 -11.67
N ALA A 201 -29.45 3.23 -11.55
CA ALA A 201 -30.77 3.66 -11.09
C ALA A 201 -31.91 3.23 -12.02
N PHE A 202 -31.65 2.99 -13.31
CA PHE A 202 -32.66 2.39 -14.20
C PHE A 202 -33.15 1.03 -13.70
N GLY A 203 -32.32 0.31 -12.95
CA GLY A 203 -32.71 -0.90 -12.22
C GLY A 203 -33.96 -0.76 -11.36
N ILE A 204 -34.18 0.42 -10.80
CA ILE A 204 -35.30 0.71 -9.88
C ILE A 204 -36.60 0.93 -10.65
N PHE A 205 -36.56 1.29 -11.93
CA PHE A 205 -37.76 1.73 -12.66
C PHE A 205 -38.21 0.76 -13.75
N TYR A 206 -37.37 -0.22 -14.12
CA TYR A 206 -37.65 -1.12 -15.23
C TYR A 206 -37.97 -2.54 -14.75
N ASN A 207 -39.23 -2.95 -14.96
CA ASN A 207 -39.74 -4.26 -14.59
C ASN A 207 -38.95 -5.44 -15.20
N SER A 208 -38.40 -5.26 -16.41
CA SER A 208 -37.58 -6.29 -17.07
C SER A 208 -36.32 -6.63 -16.29
N ILE A 209 -35.75 -5.65 -15.58
CA ILE A 209 -34.57 -5.87 -14.74
C ILE A 209 -34.95 -6.69 -13.51
N TRP A 210 -36.12 -6.45 -12.92
CA TRP A 210 -36.61 -7.20 -11.76
C TRP A 210 -36.93 -8.65 -12.10
N GLN A 211 -37.58 -8.87 -13.24
CA GLN A 211 -37.87 -10.21 -13.74
C GLN A 211 -36.59 -10.96 -14.06
N MET A 212 -35.63 -10.30 -14.73
CA MET A 212 -34.35 -10.92 -15.07
C MET A 212 -33.52 -11.24 -13.82
N SER A 213 -33.46 -10.34 -12.83
CA SER A 213 -32.73 -10.58 -11.59
C SER A 213 -33.32 -11.76 -10.81
N HIS A 214 -34.66 -11.88 -10.78
CA HIS A 214 -35.33 -13.00 -10.12
C HIS A 214 -35.10 -14.35 -10.82
N TYR A 215 -35.01 -14.35 -12.15
CA TYR A 215 -34.79 -15.58 -12.93
C TYR A 215 -33.35 -16.10 -12.85
N LEU A 216 -32.39 -15.24 -12.51
CA LEU A 216 -30.98 -15.61 -12.39
C LEU A 216 -30.71 -16.28 -11.04
N SER A 217 -29.95 -17.38 -11.07
CA SER A 217 -29.44 -17.97 -9.83
C SER A 217 -28.42 -17.05 -9.16
N THR A 218 -28.27 -17.17 -7.85
CA THR A 218 -27.30 -16.40 -7.05
C THR A 218 -25.88 -16.52 -7.62
N ALA A 219 -25.48 -17.71 -8.09
CA ALA A 219 -24.17 -17.93 -8.71
C ALA A 219 -23.99 -17.10 -10.00
N ARG A 220 -25.04 -16.99 -10.83
CA ARG A 220 -25.01 -16.18 -12.06
C ARG A 220 -24.92 -14.69 -11.72
N LEU A 221 -25.69 -14.22 -10.74
CA LEU A 221 -25.61 -12.83 -10.26
C LEU A 221 -24.20 -12.50 -9.78
N ILE A 222 -23.63 -13.30 -8.87
CA ILE A 222 -22.26 -13.11 -8.38
C ILE A 222 -21.27 -13.07 -9.55
N SER A 223 -21.41 -13.99 -10.51
CA SER A 223 -20.55 -14.03 -11.71
C SER A 223 -20.65 -12.75 -12.55
N ILE A 224 -21.87 -12.23 -12.77
CA ILE A 224 -22.08 -10.97 -13.49
C ILE A 224 -21.39 -9.80 -12.77
N GLY A 225 -21.51 -9.74 -11.44
CA GLY A 225 -20.84 -8.72 -10.64
C GLY A 225 -19.31 -8.81 -10.74
N LEU A 226 -18.75 -10.02 -10.63
CA LEU A 226 -17.32 -10.26 -10.80
C LEU A 226 -16.82 -9.89 -12.21
N ILE A 227 -17.60 -10.20 -13.25
CA ILE A 227 -17.27 -9.81 -14.63
C ILE A 227 -17.30 -8.29 -14.77
N ALA A 228 -18.30 -7.59 -14.22
CA ALA A 228 -18.37 -6.13 -14.25
C ALA A 228 -17.17 -5.49 -13.55
N ILE A 229 -16.76 -6.01 -12.39
CA ILE A 229 -15.55 -5.58 -11.68
C ILE A 229 -14.31 -5.80 -12.54
N ALA A 230 -14.15 -6.99 -13.14
CA ALA A 230 -13.01 -7.31 -14.00
C ALA A 230 -12.94 -6.37 -15.22
N VAL A 231 -14.08 -6.11 -15.89
CA VAL A 231 -14.17 -5.17 -17.01
C VAL A 231 -13.75 -3.77 -16.59
N MET A 232 -14.24 -3.27 -15.45
CA MET A 232 -13.86 -1.96 -14.93
C MET A 232 -12.36 -1.88 -14.58
N VAL A 233 -11.80 -2.92 -13.95
CA VAL A 233 -10.36 -2.97 -13.64
C VAL A 233 -9.52 -2.96 -14.91
N ILE A 234 -9.87 -3.80 -15.90
CA ILE A 234 -9.18 -3.83 -17.21
C ILE A 234 -9.27 -2.46 -17.88
N TRP A 235 -10.45 -1.84 -17.88
CA TRP A 235 -10.68 -0.52 -18.45
C TRP A 235 -9.80 0.55 -17.79
N LEU A 236 -9.71 0.56 -16.45
CA LEU A 236 -8.87 1.51 -15.74
C LEU A 236 -7.37 1.30 -16.06
N ILE A 237 -6.93 0.05 -16.16
CA ILE A 237 -5.53 -0.27 -16.49
C ILE A 237 -5.17 0.22 -17.89
N THR A 238 -6.02 -0.04 -18.89
CA THR A 238 -5.76 0.30 -20.29
C THR A 238 -5.84 1.81 -20.53
N THR A 239 -6.90 2.46 -20.05
CA THR A 239 -7.15 3.89 -20.27
C THR A 239 -6.11 4.76 -19.56
N ASN A 240 -5.70 4.39 -18.33
CA ASN A 240 -4.73 5.17 -17.55
C ASN A 240 -3.26 4.74 -17.79
N ARG A 241 -3.02 3.75 -18.66
CA ARG A 241 -1.69 3.17 -18.93
C ARG A 241 -0.92 2.84 -17.64
N LEU A 242 -1.58 2.11 -16.74
CA LEU A 242 -1.04 1.75 -15.43
C LEU A 242 -0.17 0.48 -15.45
N TRP A 243 -0.10 -0.19 -16.59
CA TRP A 243 0.68 -1.41 -16.75
C TRP A 243 2.10 -1.08 -17.22
N ASP A 244 3.08 -1.36 -16.36
CA ASP A 244 4.49 -1.18 -16.71
C ASP A 244 5.11 -2.47 -17.26
N ARG A 245 6.01 -2.33 -18.24
CA ARG A 245 6.78 -3.43 -18.82
C ARG A 245 8.23 -3.35 -18.33
N PRO A 246 8.88 -4.49 -18.02
CA PRO A 246 10.26 -4.47 -17.58
C PRO A 246 11.22 -4.19 -18.76
N ASP A 247 12.03 -3.14 -18.66
CA ASP A 247 13.05 -2.80 -19.67
C ASP A 247 14.28 -3.72 -19.62
N ARG A 248 14.52 -4.37 -18.47
CA ARG A 248 15.65 -5.31 -18.24
C ARG A 248 15.17 -6.55 -17.50
N GLU A 249 15.68 -7.73 -17.86
CA GLU A 249 15.27 -9.01 -17.24
C GLU A 249 15.47 -9.03 -15.71
N ARG A 250 16.55 -8.40 -15.22
CA ARG A 250 16.84 -8.30 -13.77
C ARG A 250 15.78 -7.50 -13.00
N LEU A 251 15.00 -6.67 -13.68
CA LEU A 251 13.94 -5.84 -13.08
C LEU A 251 12.56 -6.50 -13.10
N ALA A 252 12.42 -7.63 -13.79
CA ALA A 252 11.13 -8.29 -13.97
C ALA A 252 10.39 -8.64 -12.66
N PRO A 253 11.06 -9.18 -11.61
CA PRO A 253 10.38 -9.48 -10.35
C PRO A 253 9.85 -8.23 -9.64
N VAL A 254 10.60 -7.12 -9.72
CA VAL A 254 10.22 -5.87 -9.06
C VAL A 254 9.02 -5.22 -9.78
N VAL A 255 9.07 -5.17 -11.12
CA VAL A 255 7.94 -4.69 -11.95
C VAL A 255 6.68 -5.53 -11.72
N LEU A 256 6.83 -6.84 -11.53
CA LEU A 256 5.71 -7.73 -11.20
C LEU A 256 5.02 -7.34 -9.88
N TYR A 257 5.76 -7.08 -8.80
CA TYR A 257 5.16 -6.66 -7.53
C TYR A 257 4.42 -5.33 -7.64
N TYR A 258 4.94 -4.40 -8.43
CA TYR A 258 4.26 -3.12 -8.70
C TYR A 258 2.97 -3.28 -9.47
N ASN A 259 2.99 -4.05 -10.57
CA ASN A 259 1.79 -4.33 -11.36
C ASN A 259 0.76 -5.06 -10.49
N LEU A 260 1.18 -6.06 -9.71
CA LEU A 260 0.30 -6.81 -8.84
C LEU A 260 -0.32 -5.94 -7.73
N SER A 261 0.47 -5.07 -7.10
CA SER A 261 -0.06 -4.12 -6.13
C SER A 261 -1.03 -3.12 -6.77
N THR A 262 -0.75 -2.64 -7.97
CA THR A 262 -1.63 -1.71 -8.68
C THR A 262 -2.95 -2.38 -9.02
N VAL A 263 -2.93 -3.59 -9.58
CA VAL A 263 -4.11 -4.40 -9.87
C VAL A 263 -4.91 -4.65 -8.59
N LEU A 264 -4.25 -5.04 -7.49
CA LEU A 264 -4.94 -5.28 -6.22
C LEU A 264 -5.57 -4.00 -5.65
N THR A 265 -4.90 -2.86 -5.78
CA THR A 265 -5.43 -1.55 -5.38
C THR A 265 -6.69 -1.21 -6.16
N LEU A 266 -6.67 -1.41 -7.49
CA LEU A 266 -7.82 -1.19 -8.36
C LEU A 266 -8.97 -2.13 -8.03
N ILE A 267 -8.71 -3.42 -7.78
CA ILE A 267 -9.73 -4.40 -7.38
C ILE A 267 -10.40 -3.95 -6.07
N VAL A 268 -9.61 -3.61 -5.04
CA VAL A 268 -10.14 -3.13 -3.75
C VAL A 268 -11.00 -1.87 -3.94
N CYS A 269 -10.50 -0.91 -4.73
CA CYS A 269 -11.21 0.31 -5.06
C CYS A 269 -12.54 0.01 -5.77
N VAL A 270 -12.52 -0.75 -6.86
CA VAL A 270 -13.71 -1.06 -7.67
C VAL A 270 -14.73 -1.89 -6.88
N ILE A 271 -14.29 -2.83 -6.03
CA ILE A 271 -15.19 -3.57 -5.11
C ILE A 271 -15.88 -2.62 -4.15
N ALA A 272 -15.15 -1.69 -3.54
CA ALA A 272 -15.73 -0.71 -2.62
C ALA A 272 -16.75 0.21 -3.33
N LEU A 273 -16.44 0.65 -4.55
CA LEU A 273 -17.35 1.43 -5.39
C LEU A 273 -18.60 0.64 -5.77
N TYR A 274 -18.42 -0.62 -6.19
CA TYR A 274 -19.52 -1.53 -6.52
C TYR A 274 -20.43 -1.76 -5.32
N ALA A 275 -19.88 -2.03 -4.14
CA ALA A 275 -20.64 -2.19 -2.91
C ALA A 275 -21.43 -0.92 -2.54
N THR A 276 -20.83 0.26 -2.75
CA THR A 276 -21.51 1.54 -2.53
C THR A 276 -22.69 1.73 -3.49
N LEU A 277 -22.52 1.37 -4.77
CA LEU A 277 -23.61 1.39 -5.77
C LEU A 277 -24.73 0.42 -5.41
N VAL A 278 -24.39 -0.82 -5.05
CA VAL A 278 -25.38 -1.81 -4.60
C VAL A 278 -26.16 -1.29 -3.40
N ALA A 279 -25.48 -0.73 -2.39
CA ALA A 279 -26.13 -0.17 -1.21
C ALA A 279 -27.06 1.00 -1.58
N GLY A 280 -26.62 1.92 -2.44
CA GLY A 280 -27.43 3.05 -2.90
C GLY A 280 -28.67 2.62 -3.68
N ILE A 281 -28.53 1.68 -4.62
CA ILE A 281 -29.65 1.15 -5.40
C ILE A 281 -30.59 0.33 -4.51
N LEU A 282 -30.06 -0.43 -3.55
CA LEU A 282 -30.86 -1.18 -2.58
C LEU A 282 -31.73 -0.24 -1.73
N VAL A 283 -31.14 0.84 -1.19
CA VAL A 283 -31.89 1.86 -0.44
C VAL A 283 -32.95 2.51 -1.33
N GLY A 284 -32.58 2.91 -2.55
CA GLY A 284 -33.52 3.47 -3.51
C GLY A 284 -34.66 2.51 -3.87
N GLY A 285 -34.35 1.24 -4.08
CA GLY A 285 -35.31 0.18 -4.37
C GLY A 285 -36.27 -0.06 -3.20
N LEU A 286 -35.78 -0.09 -1.96
CA LEU A 286 -36.63 -0.23 -0.77
C LEU A 286 -37.58 0.95 -0.56
N ILE A 287 -37.20 2.15 -1.00
CA ILE A 287 -38.05 3.35 -0.90
C ILE A 287 -39.10 3.39 -2.03
N VAL A 288 -38.72 3.02 -3.25
CA VAL A 288 -39.53 3.23 -4.46
C VAL A 288 -40.41 2.03 -4.81
N ILE A 289 -39.91 0.80 -4.61
CA ILE A 289 -40.56 -0.42 -5.12
C ILE A 289 -41.49 -1.01 -4.05
N ASP A 290 -42.79 -0.88 -4.28
CA ASP A 290 -43.82 -1.50 -3.45
C ASP A 290 -43.70 -3.04 -3.47
N PRO A 291 -43.70 -3.74 -2.31
CA PRO A 291 -43.58 -5.20 -2.25
C PRO A 291 -44.71 -5.93 -2.98
N GLY A 292 -45.94 -5.41 -2.96
CA GLY A 292 -47.08 -6.01 -3.64
C GLY A 292 -46.95 -5.91 -5.15
N PHE A 293 -46.58 -4.72 -5.65
CA PHE A 293 -46.31 -4.50 -7.06
C PHE A 293 -45.14 -5.35 -7.58
N MET A 294 -44.06 -5.45 -6.79
CA MET A 294 -42.94 -6.33 -7.12
C MET A 294 -43.39 -7.78 -7.21
N SER A 295 -44.17 -8.27 -6.24
CA SER A 295 -44.65 -9.65 -6.21
C SER A 295 -45.50 -10.00 -7.44
N LEU A 296 -46.38 -9.08 -7.87
CA LEU A 296 -47.15 -9.23 -9.11
C LEU A 296 -46.26 -9.24 -10.36
N THR A 297 -45.18 -8.46 -10.36
CA THR A 297 -44.28 -8.32 -11.50
C THR A 297 -43.38 -9.55 -11.68
N ILE A 298 -42.83 -10.08 -10.59
CA ILE A 298 -41.93 -11.26 -10.60
C ILE A 298 -42.67 -12.59 -10.46
N GLN A 299 -43.98 -12.57 -10.19
CA GLN A 299 -44.83 -13.76 -9.98
C GLN A 299 -44.32 -14.67 -8.84
N ALA A 300 -43.74 -14.05 -7.81
CA ALA A 300 -43.17 -14.71 -6.65
C ALA A 300 -43.30 -13.81 -5.41
N PRO A 301 -43.24 -14.35 -4.17
CA PRO A 301 -43.29 -13.52 -2.98
C PRO A 301 -42.10 -12.57 -2.94
N ALA A 302 -42.39 -11.28 -2.76
CA ALA A 302 -41.39 -10.25 -2.58
C ALA A 302 -40.62 -10.48 -1.26
N ALA A 303 -39.31 -10.66 -1.36
CA ALA A 303 -38.42 -10.78 -0.21
C ALA A 303 -37.31 -9.72 -0.28
N PHE A 304 -36.63 -9.47 0.84
CA PHE A 304 -35.46 -8.57 0.87
C PHE A 304 -34.39 -8.97 -0.15
N THR A 305 -34.20 -10.27 -0.37
CA THR A 305 -33.27 -10.80 -1.37
C THR A 305 -33.62 -10.36 -2.79
N SER A 306 -34.91 -10.23 -3.12
CA SER A 306 -35.36 -9.72 -4.43
C SER A 306 -34.84 -8.30 -4.69
N TYR A 307 -34.89 -7.43 -3.68
CA TYR A 307 -34.32 -6.07 -3.77
C TYR A 307 -32.79 -6.10 -3.91
N LEU A 308 -32.12 -7.02 -3.20
CA LEU A 308 -30.68 -7.19 -3.30
C LEU A 308 -30.25 -7.70 -4.68
N ASP A 309 -31.01 -8.64 -5.27
CA ASP A 309 -30.76 -9.18 -6.61
C ASP A 309 -30.91 -8.08 -7.68
N ILE A 310 -31.95 -7.24 -7.56
CA ILE A 310 -32.14 -6.06 -8.41
C ILE A 310 -30.95 -5.11 -8.25
N ALA A 311 -30.59 -4.76 -7.00
CA ALA A 311 -29.50 -3.83 -6.74
C ALA A 311 -28.15 -4.33 -7.25
N TRP A 312 -27.87 -5.61 -7.08
CA TRP A 312 -26.66 -6.26 -7.58
C TRP A 312 -26.58 -6.24 -9.11
N LEU A 313 -27.62 -6.72 -9.79
CA LEU A 313 -27.64 -6.75 -11.26
C LEU A 313 -27.54 -5.34 -11.85
N SER A 314 -28.25 -4.39 -11.25
CA SER A 314 -28.29 -3.00 -11.70
C SER A 314 -26.97 -2.28 -11.47
N ALA A 315 -26.30 -2.54 -10.34
CA ALA A 315 -24.96 -2.03 -10.08
C ALA A 315 -23.95 -2.58 -11.10
N ALA A 316 -24.05 -3.85 -11.50
CA ALA A 316 -23.18 -4.44 -12.52
C ALA A 316 -23.34 -3.74 -13.88
N MET A 317 -24.58 -3.50 -14.32
CA MET A 317 -24.85 -2.72 -15.52
C MET A 317 -24.32 -1.28 -15.40
N GLY A 318 -24.55 -0.66 -14.23
CA GLY A 318 -24.04 0.67 -13.91
C GLY A 318 -22.53 0.76 -14.01
N VAL A 319 -21.79 -0.16 -13.41
CA VAL A 319 -20.32 -0.17 -13.46
C VAL A 319 -19.79 -0.30 -14.88
N VAL A 320 -20.39 -1.15 -15.72
CA VAL A 320 -20.00 -1.28 -17.13
C VAL A 320 -20.21 0.04 -17.89
N ALA A 321 -21.32 0.74 -17.66
CA ALA A 321 -21.56 2.05 -18.25
C ALA A 321 -20.65 3.15 -17.68
N GLY A 322 -20.38 3.11 -16.38
CA GLY A 322 -19.47 4.03 -15.69
C GLY A 322 -18.03 3.89 -16.14
N ALA A 323 -17.60 2.68 -16.53
CA ALA A 323 -16.31 2.44 -17.16
C ALA A 323 -16.18 3.28 -18.44
N LEU A 324 -17.16 3.21 -19.34
CA LEU A 324 -17.18 4.04 -20.56
C LEU A 324 -17.20 5.54 -20.23
N GLY A 325 -17.97 5.94 -19.22
CA GLY A 325 -18.02 7.32 -18.74
C GLY A 325 -16.70 7.85 -18.16
N SER A 326 -15.84 6.96 -17.65
CA SER A 326 -14.52 7.32 -17.11
C SER A 326 -13.50 7.71 -18.18
N SER A 327 -13.74 7.37 -19.45
CA SER A 327 -12.84 7.71 -20.58
C SER A 327 -12.70 9.22 -20.82
N PHE A 328 -13.73 9.99 -20.45
CA PHE A 328 -13.74 11.46 -20.61
C PHE A 328 -13.01 12.18 -19.46
N ASP A 329 -12.38 11.41 -18.56
CA ASP A 329 -11.65 11.93 -17.42
C ASP A 329 -10.16 12.14 -17.78
N SER A 330 -9.87 13.26 -18.42
CA SER A 330 -8.50 13.70 -18.73
C SER A 330 -7.73 14.21 -17.50
N ASN A 331 -8.43 14.41 -16.36
CA ASN A 331 -7.87 15.03 -15.15
C ASN A 331 -7.87 14.10 -13.92
N ALA A 332 -8.42 12.89 -14.01
CA ALA A 332 -8.20 11.86 -12.98
C ALA A 332 -6.75 11.38 -13.06
N ASP A 333 -5.86 12.12 -12.40
CA ASP A 333 -4.46 11.77 -12.14
C ASP A 333 -4.38 10.55 -11.20
N ILE A 334 -5.02 9.43 -11.58
CA ILE A 334 -4.92 8.12 -10.92
C ILE A 334 -3.48 7.62 -11.05
N LYS A 335 -2.84 7.95 -12.17
CA LYS A 335 -1.44 7.65 -12.46
C LYS A 335 -0.50 8.12 -11.33
N ASN A 336 -0.67 9.37 -10.87
CA ASN A 336 0.17 9.96 -9.82
C ASN A 336 -0.04 9.36 -8.41
N LEU A 337 -1.07 8.53 -8.23
CA LEU A 337 -1.37 7.86 -6.96
C LEU A 337 -0.70 6.48 -6.83
N THR A 338 -0.18 5.90 -7.92
CA THR A 338 0.45 4.57 -7.87
C THR A 338 1.96 4.65 -7.68
N HIS A 339 2.51 3.66 -6.98
CA HIS A 339 3.95 3.55 -6.70
C HIS A 339 4.84 3.49 -7.95
N ALA A 340 4.33 2.91 -9.04
CA ALA A 340 5.12 2.59 -10.22
C ALA A 340 5.65 3.86 -10.93
N GLN A 341 4.90 4.96 -10.91
CA GLN A 341 5.38 6.25 -11.43
C GLN A 341 6.38 6.96 -10.53
N ARG A 342 6.23 6.87 -9.20
CA ARG A 342 7.21 7.49 -8.27
C ARG A 342 8.59 6.89 -8.47
N LEU A 343 8.67 5.62 -8.89
CA LEU A 343 9.93 4.99 -9.27
C LEU A 343 10.44 5.47 -10.63
N ARG A 344 9.57 5.64 -11.64
CA ARG A 344 9.98 6.20 -12.94
C ARG A 344 10.64 7.57 -12.79
N THR A 345 10.10 8.44 -11.93
CA THR A 345 10.77 9.71 -11.61
C THR A 345 12.10 9.54 -10.88
N ARG A 346 12.29 8.44 -10.13
CA ARG A 346 13.54 8.15 -9.39
C ARG A 346 14.63 7.51 -10.25
N VAL A 347 14.26 6.74 -11.29
CA VAL A 347 15.19 6.01 -12.16
C VAL A 347 15.56 6.83 -13.41
N TYR A 348 14.62 7.58 -13.99
CA TYR A 348 14.83 8.28 -15.27
C TYR A 348 15.22 9.76 -15.11
N SER A 349 15.28 10.33 -13.90
CA SER A 349 15.81 11.69 -13.68
C SER A 349 17.35 11.77 -13.78
N VAL A 350 17.98 10.81 -14.46
CA VAL A 350 19.42 10.72 -14.71
C VAL A 350 19.68 10.82 -16.22
N ASP A 351 18.84 10.21 -17.05
CA ASP A 351 18.98 10.24 -18.53
C ASP A 351 18.66 11.60 -19.18
N GLU A 352 17.97 12.52 -18.49
CA GLU A 352 17.69 13.88 -19.02
C GLU A 352 18.70 14.93 -18.55
N SER A 353 19.70 14.54 -17.75
CA SER A 353 20.72 15.45 -17.20
C SER A 353 22.16 15.12 -17.62
N GLU A 354 22.33 14.14 -18.52
CA GLU A 354 23.52 13.98 -19.37
C GLU A 354 23.21 14.48 -20.78
#